data_AF-A0A5E4R821-F1
#
_entry.id   AF-A0A5E4R821-F1
#
_cell.length_a   1.000
_cell.length_b   1.000
_cell.length_c   1.000
_cell.angle_alpha   90.00
_cell.angle_beta   90.00
_cell.angle_gamma   90.00
#
_symmetry.space_group_name_H-M   'P 1'
#
loop_
_entity.id
_entity.type
_entity.pdbx_description
1 polymer ?
#
loop_
_entity_poly.entity_id
_entity_poly.type
_entity_poly.pdbx_seq_one_letter_code
_entity_poly.pdbx_strand_id
1 'polypeptide(L)'
;MLPTVEESRGYDFQDPENVDKWRGLFLNSFRKILENLHPSLSAEQTAFEFVESLCLRLLSMLCAIPVPVTIQDVEERVARTFPNPLDRWALGEARDAPKRRKLLLPADKLHHLLQKEVFPHKIDPSVTAFMIGILEYISTDVLRLSGTFVKEISQKSGYLVITSSDIKTAMCADKLLMDMFYQESELAGVAAGVSALDRGRRGSLTYGELVRDLLADERSFLRDLNLIIRVFKDELEKILHSDNRTISLIFGNIVDIYELTVTLLGNLEDAMEVSQDSTQPYIGSCFEELAEVEEFRAYVRYANIVTRKESRDALQRIVDDPELSERLDTAGHGFRLAVKYYLPKLLLSPVTHALLYHTYVLALLQIAPATDDRESFKQVECNLHPIKKLLVKALGNGPKIEGAVRGAARARRQQAIEKCNELSKLIDNWDTRDVAQCCNEFIREDTLSKVGPGRRLAERRAFLFDGLLLLCKPSTSIVTVNSNAANSGVQQLKMKEKLHIRKLEIVDKT
;
A
#
# COMPACT_ATOMS: atom_id res chain seq x y z
N MET A 1 -12.85 -12.95 -31.83
CA MET A 1 -12.44 -13.79 -30.69
C MET A 1 -11.97 -12.83 -29.62
N LEU A 2 -12.58 -12.87 -28.43
CA LEU A 2 -12.13 -12.05 -27.30
C LEU A 2 -10.98 -12.81 -26.60
N PRO A 3 -9.87 -12.14 -26.27
CA PRO A 3 -8.78 -12.77 -25.55
C PRO A 3 -9.25 -13.26 -24.18
N THR A 4 -8.85 -14.46 -23.78
CA THR A 4 -9.23 -15.07 -22.49
C THR A 4 -8.52 -14.36 -21.33
N VAL A 5 -9.10 -14.43 -20.13
CA VAL A 5 -8.66 -13.70 -18.93
C VAL A 5 -7.21 -14.03 -18.49
N GLU A 6 -6.62 -15.10 -19.03
CA GLU A 6 -5.19 -15.43 -18.83
C GLU A 6 -4.24 -14.58 -19.71
N GLU A 7 -4.69 -14.08 -20.86
CA GLU A 7 -3.87 -13.23 -21.76
C GLU A 7 -3.67 -11.80 -21.23
N SER A 8 -4.27 -11.47 -20.09
CA SER A 8 -4.17 -10.15 -19.45
C SER A 8 -3.07 -10.05 -18.39
N ARG A 9 -2.41 -11.17 -18.02
CA ARG A 9 -1.24 -11.16 -17.14
C ARG A 9 0.02 -11.24 -17.99
N GLY A 10 0.77 -10.13 -18.05
CA GLY A 10 2.08 -10.11 -18.71
C GLY A 10 3.06 -11.09 -18.06
N TYR A 11 4.17 -11.39 -18.74
CA TYR A 11 5.19 -12.31 -18.23
C TYR A 11 5.79 -11.80 -16.91
N ASP A 12 5.71 -12.62 -15.86
CA ASP A 12 6.28 -12.30 -14.55
C ASP A 12 7.70 -12.85 -14.44
N PHE A 13 8.67 -11.92 -14.48
CA PHE A 13 10.09 -12.21 -14.34
C PHE A 13 10.49 -12.55 -12.89
N GLN A 14 9.60 -12.32 -11.91
CA GLN A 14 9.82 -12.58 -10.49
C GLN A 14 9.13 -13.87 -10.00
N ASP A 15 8.36 -14.55 -10.86
CA ASP A 15 7.79 -15.87 -10.58
C ASP A 15 8.91 -16.89 -10.33
N PRO A 16 8.90 -17.63 -9.19
CA PRO A 16 9.91 -18.63 -8.87
C PRO A 16 10.23 -19.62 -10.01
N GLU A 17 9.25 -19.98 -10.84
CA GLU A 17 9.45 -20.91 -11.96
C GLU A 17 10.17 -20.26 -13.17
N ASN A 18 10.10 -18.94 -13.29
CA ASN A 18 10.74 -18.17 -14.35
C ASN A 18 12.11 -17.64 -13.95
N VAL A 19 12.32 -17.29 -12.67
CA VAL A 19 13.59 -16.71 -12.16
C VAL A 19 14.81 -17.55 -12.53
N ASP A 20 14.70 -18.88 -12.49
CA ASP A 20 15.80 -19.79 -12.84
C ASP A 20 16.25 -19.67 -14.30
N LYS A 21 15.37 -19.22 -15.21
CA LYS A 21 15.69 -18.99 -16.63
C LYS A 21 16.46 -17.68 -16.84
N TRP A 22 16.29 -16.71 -15.94
CA TRP A 22 16.81 -15.34 -16.07
C TRP A 22 18.01 -15.03 -15.16
N ARG A 23 18.23 -15.83 -14.12
CA ARG A 23 19.32 -15.64 -13.15
C ARG A 23 20.68 -15.89 -13.76
N GLY A 24 21.64 -15.02 -13.45
CA GLY A 24 23.04 -15.15 -13.86
C GLY A 24 23.34 -14.73 -15.30
N LEU A 25 22.34 -14.24 -16.04
CA LEU A 25 22.50 -13.84 -17.45
C LEU A 25 23.41 -12.62 -17.59
N PHE A 26 23.35 -11.68 -16.65
CA PHE A 26 23.98 -10.37 -16.79
C PHE A 26 25.28 -10.23 -15.99
N LEU A 27 25.54 -11.12 -15.01
CA LEU A 27 26.66 -11.00 -14.06
C LEU A 27 28.03 -10.81 -14.74
N ASN A 28 28.33 -11.59 -15.78
CA ASN A 28 29.59 -11.48 -16.52
C ASN A 28 29.70 -10.16 -17.30
N SER A 29 28.58 -9.65 -17.80
CA SER A 29 28.54 -8.35 -18.48
C SER A 29 28.70 -7.21 -17.48
N PHE A 30 28.07 -7.28 -16.31
CA PHE A 30 28.23 -6.28 -15.25
C PHE A 30 29.65 -6.21 -14.72
N ARG A 31 30.35 -7.35 -14.58
CA ARG A 31 31.79 -7.36 -14.24
C ARG A 31 32.62 -6.56 -15.25
N LYS A 32 32.41 -6.79 -16.54
CA LYS A 32 33.10 -6.05 -17.61
C LYS A 32 32.73 -4.56 -17.63
N ILE A 33 31.45 -4.23 -17.39
CA ILE A 33 31.00 -2.84 -17.30
C ILE A 33 31.69 -2.14 -16.13
N LEU A 34 31.75 -2.78 -14.95
CA LEU A 34 32.42 -2.23 -13.79
C LEU A 34 33.93 -2.07 -14.01
N GLU A 35 34.61 -3.05 -14.60
CA GLU A 35 36.04 -2.96 -14.96
C GLU A 35 36.32 -1.79 -15.92
N ASN A 36 35.42 -1.56 -16.88
CA ASN A 36 35.55 -0.44 -17.83
C ASN A 36 35.33 0.93 -17.16
N LEU A 37 34.40 1.04 -16.21
CA LEU A 37 34.07 2.29 -15.52
C LEU A 37 35.07 2.61 -14.41
N HIS A 38 35.45 1.60 -13.64
CA HIS A 38 36.22 1.72 -12.41
C HIS A 38 37.22 0.56 -12.26
N PRO A 39 38.38 0.61 -12.95
CA PRO A 39 39.36 -0.49 -12.97
C PRO A 39 39.95 -0.87 -11.60
N SER A 40 39.88 0.05 -10.62
CA SER A 40 40.41 -0.15 -9.27
C SER A 40 39.41 -0.73 -8.28
N LEU A 41 38.15 -0.91 -8.69
CA LEU A 41 37.08 -1.44 -7.84
C LEU A 41 36.73 -2.85 -8.25
N SER A 42 36.33 -3.66 -7.27
CA SER A 42 35.63 -4.93 -7.50
C SER A 42 34.24 -4.85 -6.88
N ALA A 43 33.35 -5.79 -7.20
CA ALA A 43 32.04 -5.87 -6.54
C ALA A 43 31.73 -7.32 -6.14
N GLU A 44 30.99 -7.45 -5.04
CA GLU A 44 30.50 -8.73 -4.58
C GLU A 44 29.49 -9.31 -5.58
N GLN A 45 29.38 -10.65 -5.62
CA GLN A 45 28.40 -11.30 -6.48
C GLN A 45 26.96 -10.88 -6.13
N THR A 46 26.65 -10.73 -4.85
CA THR A 46 25.36 -10.24 -4.34
C THR A 46 25.02 -8.82 -4.83
N ALA A 47 26.03 -7.98 -5.06
CA ALA A 47 25.86 -6.65 -5.62
C ALA A 47 25.42 -6.72 -7.09
N PHE A 48 26.04 -7.61 -7.87
CA PHE A 48 25.64 -7.85 -9.26
C PHE A 48 24.27 -8.54 -9.37
N GLU A 49 23.94 -9.47 -8.47
CA GLU A 49 22.61 -10.08 -8.40
C GLU A 49 21.52 -9.04 -8.10
N PHE A 50 21.83 -8.05 -7.25
CA PHE A 50 20.92 -6.94 -7.01
C PHE A 50 20.71 -6.07 -8.26
N VAL A 51 21.77 -5.70 -8.98
CA VAL A 51 21.65 -4.96 -10.25
C VAL A 51 20.90 -5.78 -11.31
N GLU A 52 21.10 -7.10 -11.34
CA GLU A 52 20.35 -8.02 -12.20
C GLU A 52 18.85 -7.96 -11.90
N SER A 53 18.46 -7.95 -10.63
CA SER A 53 17.05 -7.82 -10.24
C SER A 53 16.42 -6.49 -10.70
N LEU A 54 17.18 -5.39 -10.70
CA LEU A 54 16.73 -4.10 -11.23
C LEU A 54 16.53 -4.15 -12.74
N CYS A 55 17.47 -4.75 -13.47
CA CYS A 55 17.35 -4.94 -14.93
C CYS A 55 16.14 -5.79 -15.29
N LEU A 56 15.88 -6.89 -14.56
CA LEU A 56 14.72 -7.74 -14.81
C LEU A 56 13.40 -7.02 -14.52
N ARG A 57 13.37 -6.19 -13.48
CA ARG A 57 12.21 -5.34 -13.20
C ARG A 57 12.00 -4.28 -14.28
N LEU A 58 13.08 -3.68 -14.79
CA LEU A 58 13.02 -2.74 -15.89
C LEU A 58 12.50 -3.43 -17.17
N LEU A 59 13.00 -4.62 -17.47
CA LEU A 59 12.55 -5.44 -18.59
C LEU A 59 11.07 -5.81 -18.47
N SER A 60 10.60 -6.16 -17.27
CA SER A 60 9.18 -6.38 -16.98
C SER A 60 8.33 -5.16 -17.32
N MET A 61 8.79 -3.96 -16.96
CA MET A 61 8.09 -2.73 -17.29
C MET A 61 8.09 -2.43 -18.80
N LEU A 62 9.21 -2.66 -19.49
CA LEU A 62 9.31 -2.47 -20.94
C LEU A 62 8.44 -3.48 -21.72
N CYS A 63 8.33 -4.72 -21.23
CA CYS A 63 7.51 -5.78 -21.84
C CYS A 63 6.06 -5.81 -21.31
N ALA A 64 5.64 -4.83 -20.51
CA ALA A 64 4.28 -4.78 -19.96
C ALA A 64 3.24 -4.62 -21.07
N ILE A 65 2.09 -5.28 -20.92
CA ILE A 65 1.00 -5.28 -21.91
C ILE A 65 0.48 -3.83 -22.13
N PRO A 66 0.26 -3.38 -23.37
CA PRO A 66 0.51 -4.08 -24.63
C PRO A 66 2.01 -4.24 -24.91
N VAL A 67 2.38 -5.47 -25.26
CA VAL A 67 3.76 -5.87 -25.54
C VAL A 67 4.30 -5.08 -26.73
N PRO A 68 5.51 -4.48 -26.65
CA PRO A 68 6.02 -3.61 -27.71
C PRO A 68 6.34 -4.39 -28.98
N VAL A 69 5.83 -3.93 -30.13
CA VAL A 69 6.06 -4.57 -31.43
C VAL A 69 7.06 -3.76 -32.27
N THR A 70 7.14 -2.45 -32.03
CA THR A 70 8.02 -1.52 -32.74
C THR A 70 8.93 -0.77 -31.78
N ILE A 71 10.01 -0.17 -32.31
CA ILE A 71 10.90 0.70 -31.53
C ILE A 71 10.11 1.90 -30.96
N GLN A 72 9.13 2.42 -31.71
CA GLN A 72 8.28 3.53 -31.26
C GLN A 72 7.45 3.17 -30.01
N ASP A 73 6.96 1.92 -29.91
CA ASP A 73 6.22 1.47 -28.73
C ASP A 73 7.11 1.48 -27.48
N VAL A 74 8.38 1.08 -27.64
CA VAL A 74 9.37 1.13 -26.56
C VAL A 74 9.70 2.58 -26.20
N GLU A 75 9.87 3.47 -27.18
CA GLU A 75 10.11 4.90 -26.96
C GLU A 75 8.96 5.57 -26.20
N GLU A 76 7.71 5.30 -26.61
CA GLU A 76 6.52 5.82 -25.93
C GLU A 76 6.40 5.25 -24.51
N ARG A 77 6.75 3.97 -24.30
CA ARG A 77 6.79 3.38 -22.96
C ARG A 77 7.78 4.11 -22.07
N VAL A 78 9.03 4.25 -22.52
CA VAL A 78 10.10 4.92 -21.76
C VAL A 78 9.72 6.36 -21.44
N ALA A 79 9.19 7.11 -22.41
CA ALA A 79 8.76 8.50 -22.20
C ALA A 79 7.63 8.65 -21.17
N ARG A 80 6.84 7.59 -20.93
CA ARG A 80 5.75 7.59 -19.94
C ARG A 80 6.19 7.12 -18.55
N THR A 81 7.19 6.24 -18.47
CA THR A 81 7.55 5.55 -17.21
C THR A 81 8.87 6.02 -16.62
N PHE A 82 9.79 6.56 -17.41
CA PHE A 82 11.07 7.05 -16.91
C PHE A 82 10.91 8.52 -16.45
N PRO A 83 11.53 8.91 -15.32
CA PRO A 83 11.53 10.31 -14.90
C PRO A 83 12.33 11.17 -15.89
N ASN A 84 11.92 12.41 -16.09
CA ASN A 84 12.67 13.38 -16.91
C ASN A 84 13.85 13.95 -16.10
N PRO A 85 15.08 14.04 -16.65
CA PRO A 85 15.50 13.81 -18.05
C PRO A 85 16.06 12.41 -18.37
N LEU A 86 15.92 11.44 -17.45
CA LEU A 86 16.45 10.09 -17.61
C LEU A 86 15.83 9.37 -18.82
N ASP A 87 14.56 9.65 -19.11
CA ASP A 87 13.86 9.23 -20.33
C ASP A 87 14.63 9.61 -21.60
N ARG A 88 15.00 10.89 -21.75
CA ARG A 88 15.68 11.43 -22.94
C ARG A 88 17.08 10.87 -23.08
N TRP A 89 17.82 10.73 -21.98
CA TRP A 89 19.16 10.18 -22.01
C TRP A 89 19.16 8.70 -22.37
N ALA A 90 18.28 7.91 -21.76
CA ALA A 90 18.13 6.48 -22.06
C ALA A 90 17.75 6.24 -23.53
N LEU A 91 16.82 7.05 -24.07
CA LEU A 91 16.43 6.97 -25.48
C LEU A 91 17.54 7.42 -26.44
N GLY A 92 18.29 8.46 -26.08
CA GLY A 92 19.43 8.93 -26.88
C GLY A 92 20.50 7.86 -27.02
N GLU A 93 20.91 7.25 -25.90
CA GLU A 93 21.92 6.20 -25.89
C GLU A 93 21.43 4.92 -26.58
N ALA A 94 20.16 4.53 -26.42
CA ALA A 94 19.60 3.36 -27.10
C ALA A 94 19.54 3.51 -28.63
N ARG A 95 19.32 4.74 -29.15
CA ARG A 95 19.36 5.02 -30.60
C ARG A 95 20.77 4.91 -31.19
N ASP A 96 21.79 5.23 -30.40
CA ASP A 96 23.19 5.23 -30.83
C ASP A 96 23.93 3.92 -30.53
N ALA A 97 23.37 3.06 -29.66
CA ALA A 97 23.85 1.72 -29.35
C ALA A 97 24.17 0.85 -30.60
N PRO A 98 23.32 0.75 -31.65
CA PRO A 98 23.66 -0.03 -32.84
C PRO A 98 24.81 0.56 -33.67
N LYS A 99 25.18 1.83 -33.45
CA LYS A 99 26.27 2.52 -34.17
C LYS A 99 27.59 2.48 -33.41
N ARG A 100 27.57 2.32 -32.08
CA ARG A 100 28.75 2.37 -31.20
C ARG A 100 29.03 1.00 -30.56
N ARG A 101 29.92 0.23 -31.20
CA ARG A 101 30.46 -1.05 -30.68
C ARG A 101 29.38 -2.08 -30.30
N LYS A 102 29.83 -3.31 -30.04
CA LYS A 102 28.98 -4.44 -29.66
C LYS A 102 28.47 -4.22 -28.23
N LEU A 103 27.15 -4.31 -28.01
CA LEU A 103 26.52 -4.34 -26.69
C LEU A 103 27.26 -5.33 -25.77
N LEU A 104 27.51 -4.93 -24.53
CA LEU A 104 28.18 -5.76 -23.52
C LEU A 104 27.21 -6.78 -22.92
N LEU A 105 25.92 -6.48 -22.90
CA LEU A 105 24.87 -7.44 -22.53
C LEU A 105 24.67 -8.51 -23.62
N PRO A 106 24.29 -9.75 -23.25
CA PRO A 106 24.20 -10.88 -24.19
C PRO A 106 22.95 -10.78 -25.09
N ALA A 107 23.02 -9.92 -26.11
CA ALA A 107 21.89 -9.58 -26.98
C ALA A 107 21.21 -10.78 -27.64
N ASP A 108 22.00 -11.69 -28.22
CA ASP A 108 21.45 -12.87 -28.90
C ASP A 108 20.70 -13.79 -27.93
N LYS A 109 21.25 -14.02 -26.73
CA LYS A 109 20.61 -14.88 -25.72
C LYS A 109 19.31 -14.27 -25.20
N LEU A 110 19.32 -12.96 -24.93
CA LEU A 110 18.13 -12.23 -24.47
C LEU A 110 17.05 -12.21 -25.55
N HIS A 111 17.42 -12.03 -26.82
CA HIS A 111 16.46 -12.11 -27.93
C HIS A 111 15.78 -13.48 -28.02
N HIS A 112 16.54 -14.57 -27.94
CA HIS A 112 15.96 -15.91 -27.97
C HIS A 112 15.05 -16.18 -26.75
N LEU A 113 15.44 -15.74 -25.55
CA LEU A 113 14.64 -15.92 -24.33
C LEU A 113 13.34 -15.09 -24.36
N LEU A 114 13.45 -13.82 -24.74
CA LEU A 114 12.29 -12.94 -24.89
C LEU A 114 11.31 -13.50 -25.93
N GLN A 115 11.81 -13.91 -27.10
CA GLN A 115 10.99 -14.48 -28.16
C GLN A 115 10.29 -15.78 -27.74
N LYS A 116 10.93 -16.60 -26.92
CA LYS A 116 10.40 -17.89 -26.50
C LYS A 116 9.40 -17.79 -25.35
N GLU A 117 9.69 -16.94 -24.37
CA GLU A 117 8.99 -16.95 -23.08
C GLU A 117 8.05 -15.73 -22.90
N VAL A 118 8.32 -14.60 -23.55
CA VAL A 118 7.64 -13.31 -23.26
C VAL A 118 6.75 -12.84 -24.40
N PHE A 119 7.21 -12.92 -25.65
CA PHE A 119 6.48 -12.40 -26.81
C PHE A 119 5.60 -13.50 -27.45
N PRO A 120 4.29 -13.26 -27.66
CA PRO A 120 3.40 -14.24 -28.32
C PRO A 120 3.68 -14.39 -29.83
N HIS A 121 4.43 -13.45 -30.43
CA HIS A 121 4.76 -13.41 -31.85
C HIS A 121 6.25 -13.12 -32.07
N LYS A 122 6.75 -13.40 -33.29
CA LYS A 122 8.14 -13.08 -33.65
C LYS A 122 8.37 -11.57 -33.57
N ILE A 123 9.25 -11.15 -32.66
CA ILE A 123 9.72 -9.78 -32.52
C ILE A 123 10.91 -9.52 -33.45
N ASP A 124 11.00 -8.32 -34.01
CA ASP A 124 12.16 -7.90 -34.78
C ASP A 124 13.40 -7.79 -33.86
N PRO A 125 14.56 -8.38 -34.23
CA PRO A 125 15.79 -8.26 -33.47
C PRO A 125 16.21 -6.83 -33.15
N SER A 126 15.86 -5.86 -33.99
CA SER A 126 16.14 -4.43 -33.77
C SER A 126 15.39 -3.85 -32.55
N VAL A 127 14.15 -4.29 -32.30
CA VAL A 127 13.37 -3.87 -31.12
C VAL A 127 13.98 -4.45 -29.85
N THR A 128 14.41 -5.70 -29.90
CA THR A 128 15.10 -6.33 -28.78
C THR A 128 16.46 -5.66 -28.49
N ALA A 129 17.25 -5.37 -29.53
CA ALA A 129 18.50 -4.66 -29.39
C ALA A 129 18.30 -3.27 -28.75
N PHE A 130 17.22 -2.57 -29.10
CA PHE A 130 16.87 -1.28 -28.51
C PHE A 130 16.54 -1.36 -27.01
N MET A 131 15.71 -2.33 -26.60
CA MET A 131 15.42 -2.58 -25.18
C MET A 131 16.68 -2.94 -24.38
N ILE A 132 17.59 -3.73 -24.98
CA ILE A 132 18.85 -4.10 -24.35
C ILE A 132 19.79 -2.91 -24.23
N GLY A 133 19.79 -1.99 -25.19
CA GLY A 133 20.50 -0.72 -25.10
C GLY A 133 20.05 0.12 -23.89
N ILE A 134 18.74 0.17 -23.63
CA ILE A 134 18.17 0.84 -22.44
C ILE A 134 18.63 0.15 -21.15
N LEU A 135 18.57 -1.19 -21.09
CA LEU A 135 19.03 -1.96 -19.93
C LEU A 135 20.52 -1.74 -19.66
N GLU A 136 21.34 -1.73 -20.71
CA GLU A 136 22.79 -1.50 -20.60
C GLU A 136 23.09 -0.09 -20.10
N TYR A 137 22.37 0.92 -20.60
CA TYR A 137 22.51 2.29 -20.12
C TYR A 137 22.19 2.41 -18.62
N ILE A 138 21.02 1.94 -18.18
CA ILE A 138 20.60 2.05 -16.77
C ILE A 138 21.50 1.25 -15.84
N SER A 139 21.88 0.03 -16.19
CA SER A 139 22.82 -0.74 -15.37
C SER A 139 24.22 -0.13 -15.31
N THR A 140 24.70 0.46 -16.41
CA THR A 140 25.96 1.21 -16.44
C THR A 140 25.89 2.43 -15.52
N ASP A 141 24.76 3.14 -15.51
CA ASP A 141 24.56 4.32 -14.68
C ASP A 141 24.49 3.97 -13.18
N VAL A 142 23.75 2.93 -12.81
CA VAL A 142 23.70 2.39 -11.43
C VAL A 142 25.11 1.99 -10.95
N LEU A 143 25.88 1.26 -11.78
CA LEU A 143 27.22 0.83 -11.43
C LEU A 143 28.22 2.00 -11.35
N ARG A 144 28.09 3.01 -12.23
CA ARG A 144 28.89 4.23 -12.22
C ARG A 144 28.64 5.05 -10.96
N LEU A 145 27.37 5.26 -10.63
CA LEU A 145 26.96 5.98 -9.43
C LEU A 145 27.48 5.27 -8.17
N SER A 146 27.27 3.96 -8.08
CA SER A 146 27.71 3.14 -6.95
C SER A 146 29.24 3.12 -6.81
N GLY A 147 29.97 3.01 -7.91
CA GLY A 147 31.43 3.03 -7.87
C GLY A 147 32.01 4.41 -7.56
N THR A 148 31.34 5.49 -7.97
CA THR A 148 31.72 6.86 -7.58
C THR A 148 31.49 7.07 -6.08
N PHE A 149 30.31 6.67 -5.57
CA PHE A 149 29.98 6.68 -4.14
C PHE A 149 30.99 5.91 -3.30
N VAL A 150 31.32 4.68 -3.70
CA VAL A 150 32.32 3.87 -2.99
C VAL A 150 33.72 4.48 -3.09
N LYS A 151 34.11 5.10 -4.22
CA LYS A 151 35.41 5.81 -4.31
C LYS A 151 35.51 7.00 -3.35
N GLU A 152 34.45 7.80 -3.25
CA GLU A 152 34.41 8.94 -2.33
C GLU A 152 34.48 8.52 -0.86
N ILE A 153 33.85 7.40 -0.51
CA ILE A 153 33.93 6.82 0.84
C ILE A 153 35.26 6.10 1.07
N SER A 154 35.79 5.40 0.07
CA SER A 154 37.05 4.65 0.10
C SER A 154 38.25 5.57 0.33
N GLN A 155 38.21 6.81 -0.18
CA GLN A 155 39.22 7.82 0.17
C GLN A 155 39.34 8.05 1.69
N LYS A 156 38.29 7.74 2.45
CA LYS A 156 38.25 7.86 3.92
C LYS A 156 38.43 6.53 4.65
N SER A 157 38.08 5.39 4.04
CA SER A 157 38.01 4.06 4.72
C SER A 157 38.88 2.95 4.12
N GLY A 158 39.48 3.13 2.94
CA GLY A 158 40.41 2.18 2.30
C GLY A 158 39.77 0.93 1.66
N TYR A 159 38.44 0.78 1.66
CA TYR A 159 37.77 -0.38 1.08
C TYR A 159 37.46 -0.19 -0.41
N LEU A 160 37.82 -1.16 -1.26
CA LEU A 160 37.75 -1.08 -2.74
C LEU A 160 36.74 -2.06 -3.36
N VAL A 161 35.86 -2.63 -2.56
CA VAL A 161 34.82 -3.56 -3.04
C VAL A 161 33.45 -2.89 -2.90
N ILE A 162 32.57 -3.09 -3.88
CA ILE A 162 31.19 -2.59 -3.85
C ILE A 162 30.29 -3.69 -3.31
N THR A 163 29.56 -3.40 -2.23
CA THR A 163 28.54 -4.31 -1.66
C THR A 163 27.15 -3.97 -2.18
N SER A 164 26.19 -4.89 -2.02
CA SER A 164 24.77 -4.61 -2.34
C SER A 164 24.20 -3.43 -1.53
N SER A 165 24.67 -3.24 -0.29
CA SER A 165 24.27 -2.11 0.56
C SER A 165 24.74 -0.77 0.00
N ASP A 166 25.95 -0.73 -0.58
CA ASP A 166 26.50 0.48 -1.17
C ASP A 166 25.71 0.90 -2.41
N ILE A 167 25.33 -0.08 -3.25
CA ILE A 167 24.48 0.18 -4.42
C ILE A 167 23.12 0.75 -3.99
N LYS A 168 22.47 0.14 -2.99
CA LYS A 168 21.19 0.64 -2.47
C LYS A 168 21.32 2.06 -1.93
N THR A 169 22.39 2.36 -1.19
CA THR A 169 22.62 3.68 -0.60
C THR A 169 22.91 4.73 -1.68
N ALA A 170 23.74 4.39 -2.66
CA ALA A 170 24.05 5.24 -3.79
C ALA A 170 22.78 5.55 -4.60
N MET A 171 21.96 4.53 -4.89
CA MET A 171 20.66 4.72 -5.53
C MET A 171 19.75 5.61 -4.69
N CYS A 172 19.64 5.42 -3.37
CA CYS A 172 18.86 6.28 -2.48
C CYS A 172 19.23 7.77 -2.55
N ALA A 173 20.49 8.08 -2.87
CA ALA A 173 20.96 9.45 -3.05
C ALA A 173 20.64 10.01 -4.45
N ASP A 174 20.38 9.16 -5.44
CA ASP A 174 20.00 9.57 -6.80
C ASP A 174 18.48 9.61 -6.98
N LYS A 175 17.96 10.83 -7.09
CA LYS A 175 16.52 11.07 -7.19
C LYS A 175 15.88 10.41 -8.42
N LEU A 176 16.58 10.35 -9.56
CA LEU A 176 16.03 9.81 -10.81
C LEU A 176 15.92 8.28 -10.76
N LEU A 177 16.95 7.60 -10.24
CA LEU A 177 16.93 6.14 -10.05
C LEU A 177 16.00 5.73 -8.91
N MET A 178 15.88 6.54 -7.85
CA MET A 178 14.87 6.31 -6.82
C MET A 178 13.46 6.42 -7.37
N ASP A 179 13.21 7.47 -8.16
CA ASP A 179 11.92 7.67 -8.80
C ASP A 179 11.59 6.52 -9.76
N MET A 180 12.55 6.07 -10.57
CA MET A 180 12.37 4.95 -11.50
C MET A 180 12.07 3.61 -10.79
N PHE A 181 12.81 3.25 -9.75
CA PHE A 181 12.75 1.90 -9.17
C PHE A 181 11.90 1.81 -7.90
N TYR A 182 11.66 2.88 -7.15
CA TYR A 182 11.03 2.78 -5.82
C TYR A 182 9.67 3.47 -5.71
N GLN A 183 9.17 4.11 -6.77
CA GLN A 183 7.82 4.69 -6.78
C GLN A 183 6.66 3.68 -6.67
N GLU A 184 6.89 2.38 -6.90
CA GLU A 184 5.79 1.38 -6.89
C GLU A 184 6.01 0.11 -6.04
N SER A 185 7.23 -0.25 -5.63
CA SER A 185 7.47 -1.58 -5.02
C SER A 185 7.49 -1.62 -3.50
N GLU A 186 7.73 -0.53 -2.78
CA GLU A 186 7.58 -0.51 -1.32
C GLU A 186 6.21 0.01 -0.85
N LEU A 187 5.40 0.51 -1.79
CA LEU A 187 4.00 0.84 -1.58
C LEU A 187 3.06 -0.36 -1.81
N ALA A 188 3.45 -1.37 -2.58
CA ALA A 188 2.55 -2.49 -2.89
C ALA A 188 2.19 -3.40 -1.68
N GLY A 189 2.99 -3.40 -0.60
CA GLY A 189 2.69 -4.23 0.59
C GLY A 189 1.83 -3.52 1.65
N VAL A 190 1.99 -2.21 1.81
CA VAL A 190 1.32 -1.42 2.86
C VAL A 190 0.23 -0.52 2.27
N ALA A 191 0.38 -0.10 1.01
CA ALA A 191 -0.63 0.64 0.26
C ALA A 191 -1.53 -0.27 -0.60
N ALA A 192 -1.34 -1.59 -0.70
CA ALA A 192 -2.34 -2.44 -1.40
C ALA A 192 -3.71 -2.45 -0.70
N GLY A 193 -3.80 -2.08 0.57
CA GLY A 193 -5.10 -1.85 1.24
C GLY A 193 -5.78 -0.53 0.86
N VAL A 194 -5.05 0.44 0.30
CA VAL A 194 -5.55 1.82 0.08
C VAL A 194 -5.45 2.26 -1.38
N SER A 195 -4.46 1.81 -2.13
CA SER A 195 -4.16 2.19 -3.52
C SER A 195 -4.49 1.11 -4.56
N ALA A 196 -4.96 -0.08 -4.18
CA ALA A 196 -5.28 -1.14 -5.16
C ALA A 196 -6.57 -0.89 -5.97
N LEU A 197 -7.30 0.22 -5.76
CA LEU A 197 -8.51 0.55 -6.54
C LEU A 197 -8.45 1.88 -7.28
N ASP A 198 -7.34 2.61 -7.26
CA ASP A 198 -7.28 3.96 -7.84
C ASP A 198 -6.72 4.05 -9.28
N ARG A 199 -6.40 2.92 -9.93
CA ARG A 199 -5.95 2.93 -11.35
C ARG A 199 -7.09 2.89 -12.37
N GLY A 200 -8.34 2.80 -11.92
CA GLY A 200 -9.52 2.70 -12.78
C GLY A 200 -10.32 3.99 -12.87
N ARG A 201 -9.77 5.03 -13.52
CA ARG A 201 -10.38 6.37 -13.77
C ARG A 201 -10.35 7.35 -12.58
N ARG A 202 -9.40 8.29 -12.59
CA ARG A 202 -9.60 9.67 -12.09
C ARG A 202 -8.49 10.60 -12.60
N GLY A 203 -8.87 11.84 -12.93
CA GLY A 203 -7.90 12.92 -13.12
C GLY A 203 -7.19 13.22 -11.81
N SER A 204 -5.97 13.75 -11.90
CA SER A 204 -5.15 14.18 -10.75
C SER A 204 -5.98 15.02 -9.77
N LEU A 205 -6.04 14.61 -8.49
CA LEU A 205 -6.67 15.39 -7.43
C LEU A 205 -5.91 16.71 -7.26
N THR A 206 -6.64 17.81 -7.12
CA THR A 206 -6.05 19.13 -6.90
C THR A 206 -5.59 19.30 -5.45
N TYR A 207 -4.64 20.21 -5.21
CA TYR A 207 -4.15 20.53 -3.86
C TYR A 207 -5.30 20.82 -2.88
N GLY A 208 -6.23 21.71 -3.27
CA GLY A 208 -7.36 22.07 -2.41
C GLY A 208 -8.37 20.94 -2.17
N GLU A 209 -8.49 19.96 -3.07
CA GLU A 209 -9.30 18.75 -2.81
C GLU A 209 -8.63 17.87 -1.76
N LEU A 210 -7.31 17.69 -1.87
CA LEU A 210 -6.55 16.87 -0.94
C LEU A 210 -6.53 17.47 0.48
N VAL A 211 -6.43 18.79 0.60
CA VAL A 211 -6.53 19.50 1.89
C VAL A 211 -7.93 19.33 2.51
N ARG A 212 -9.00 19.38 1.70
CA ARG A 212 -10.36 19.13 2.19
C ARG A 212 -10.56 17.70 2.66
N ASP A 213 -10.01 16.73 1.95
CA ASP A 213 -10.04 15.33 2.35
C ASP A 213 -9.27 15.13 3.66
N LEU A 214 -8.08 15.72 3.80
CA LEU A 214 -7.30 15.74 5.05
C LEU A 214 -8.11 16.32 6.22
N LEU A 215 -8.73 17.48 6.06
CA LEU A 215 -9.57 18.10 7.11
C LEU A 215 -10.78 17.22 7.49
N ALA A 216 -11.41 16.58 6.50
CA ALA A 216 -12.54 15.70 6.75
C ALA A 216 -12.11 14.44 7.54
N ASP A 217 -10.95 13.87 7.19
CA ASP A 217 -10.36 12.74 7.88
C ASP A 217 -9.90 13.13 9.31
N GLU A 218 -9.29 14.31 9.50
CA GLU A 218 -8.95 14.84 10.84
C GLU A 218 -10.16 14.99 11.74
N ARG A 219 -11.23 15.61 11.24
CA ARG A 219 -12.48 15.75 12.01
C ARG A 219 -13.07 14.39 12.35
N SER A 220 -12.93 13.40 11.47
CA SER A 220 -13.36 12.04 11.75
C SER A 220 -12.50 11.36 12.80
N PHE A 221 -11.18 11.53 12.70
CA PHE A 221 -10.24 10.98 13.66
C PHE A 221 -10.44 11.60 15.05
N LEU A 222 -10.66 12.91 15.15
CA LEU A 222 -10.97 13.58 16.41
C LEU A 222 -12.27 13.05 17.05
N ARG A 223 -13.30 12.71 16.25
CA ARG A 223 -14.50 12.03 16.78
C ARG A 223 -14.18 10.65 17.33
N ASP A 224 -13.34 9.88 16.63
CA ASP A 224 -12.91 8.56 17.08
C ASP A 224 -12.07 8.67 18.37
N LEU A 225 -11.18 9.65 18.49
CA LEU A 225 -10.43 9.93 19.72
C LEU A 225 -11.36 10.30 20.89
N ASN A 226 -12.36 11.15 20.65
CA ASN A 226 -13.37 11.47 21.66
C ASN A 226 -14.17 10.24 22.09
N LEU A 227 -14.46 9.32 21.17
CA LEU A 227 -15.11 8.05 21.49
C LEU A 227 -14.21 7.18 22.38
N ILE A 228 -12.91 7.08 22.06
CA ILE A 228 -11.94 6.34 22.89
C ILE A 228 -11.87 6.95 24.30
N ILE A 229 -11.72 8.27 24.40
CA ILE A 229 -11.49 8.94 25.68
C ILE A 229 -12.79 9.03 26.49
N ARG A 230 -13.82 9.69 25.96
CA ARG A 230 -15.01 10.05 26.74
C ARG A 230 -15.98 8.91 26.98
N VAL A 231 -15.94 7.85 26.16
CA VAL A 231 -16.87 6.72 26.25
C VAL A 231 -16.17 5.48 26.81
N PHE A 232 -15.01 5.11 26.26
CA PHE A 232 -14.34 3.89 26.73
C PHE A 232 -13.42 4.12 27.92
N LYS A 233 -12.50 5.09 27.84
CA LYS A 233 -11.53 5.35 28.91
C LYS A 233 -12.22 5.82 30.18
N ASP A 234 -13.07 6.84 30.11
CA ASP A 234 -13.77 7.41 31.27
C ASP A 234 -14.65 6.36 31.98
N GLU A 235 -15.28 5.45 31.23
CA GLU A 235 -16.11 4.41 31.82
C GLU A 235 -15.27 3.27 32.43
N LEU A 236 -14.20 2.85 31.75
CA LEU A 236 -13.27 1.86 32.32
C LEU A 236 -12.54 2.38 33.56
N GLU A 237 -12.23 3.69 33.65
CA GLU A 237 -11.67 4.31 34.84
C GLU A 237 -12.60 4.20 36.05
N LYS A 238 -13.91 4.33 35.86
CA LYS A 238 -14.91 4.13 36.92
C LYS A 238 -15.00 2.67 37.34
N ILE A 239 -15.05 1.76 36.38
CA ILE A 239 -15.22 0.31 36.62
C ILE A 239 -14.00 -0.28 37.35
N LEU A 240 -12.80 0.14 36.98
CA LEU A 240 -11.52 -0.32 37.54
C LEU A 240 -11.10 0.42 38.82
N HIS A 241 -11.96 1.26 39.38
CA HIS A 241 -11.64 2.09 40.56
C HIS A 241 -10.32 2.86 40.41
N SER A 242 -10.06 3.39 39.21
CA SER A 242 -8.85 4.15 38.90
C SER A 242 -7.53 3.39 39.05
N ASP A 243 -7.49 2.10 38.68
CA ASP A 243 -6.20 1.42 38.43
C ASP A 243 -5.48 2.06 37.23
N ASN A 244 -4.74 3.13 37.54
CA ASN A 244 -4.01 3.93 36.58
C ASN A 244 -3.00 3.09 35.79
N ARG A 245 -2.47 2.00 36.37
CA ARG A 245 -1.50 1.16 35.68
C ARG A 245 -2.13 0.39 34.53
N THR A 246 -3.30 -0.20 34.77
CA THR A 246 -4.06 -0.94 33.75
C THR A 246 -4.63 0.00 32.69
N ILE A 247 -5.15 1.16 33.10
CA ILE A 247 -5.65 2.18 32.18
C ILE A 247 -4.53 2.71 31.27
N SER A 248 -3.36 3.07 31.82
CA SER A 248 -2.22 3.51 31.01
C SER A 248 -1.69 2.41 30.09
N LEU A 249 -1.83 1.13 30.47
CA LEU A 249 -1.41 0.01 29.62
C LEU A 249 -2.36 -0.21 28.43
N ILE A 250 -3.65 0.09 28.58
CA ILE A 250 -4.67 -0.08 27.53
C ILE A 250 -4.70 1.15 26.61
N PHE A 251 -4.71 2.35 27.17
CA PHE A 251 -4.92 3.60 26.43
C PHE A 251 -3.62 4.36 26.15
N GLY A 252 -2.47 3.94 26.70
CA GLY A 252 -1.19 4.62 26.49
C GLY A 252 -1.26 6.12 26.75
N ASN A 253 -0.62 6.90 25.90
CA ASN A 253 -0.66 8.36 25.89
C ASN A 253 -1.66 8.91 24.84
N ILE A 254 -2.89 8.37 24.83
CA ILE A 254 -3.94 8.80 23.88
C ILE A 254 -4.31 10.29 24.02
N VAL A 255 -4.16 10.86 25.23
CA VAL A 255 -4.48 12.27 25.50
C VAL A 255 -3.50 13.19 24.77
N ASP A 256 -2.19 12.88 24.77
CA ASP A 256 -1.20 13.62 23.97
C ASP A 256 -1.58 13.64 22.49
N ILE A 257 -2.06 12.50 21.95
CA ILE A 257 -2.47 12.39 20.55
C ILE A 257 -3.70 13.27 20.29
N TYR A 258 -4.65 13.29 21.21
CA TYR A 258 -5.82 14.15 21.13
C TYR A 258 -5.44 15.63 21.12
N GLU A 259 -4.56 16.07 22.01
CA GLU A 259 -4.09 17.45 22.08
C GLU A 259 -3.35 17.87 20.81
N LEU A 260 -2.47 17.01 20.29
CA LEU A 260 -1.82 17.21 19.00
C LEU A 260 -2.86 17.33 17.87
N THR A 261 -3.83 16.42 17.78
CA THR A 261 -4.85 16.46 16.72
C THR A 261 -5.71 17.71 16.79
N VAL A 262 -6.10 18.16 17.99
CA VAL A 262 -6.84 19.41 18.17
C VAL A 262 -6.01 20.60 17.70
N THR A 263 -4.73 20.64 18.06
CA THR A 263 -3.80 21.72 17.66
C THR A 263 -3.60 21.75 16.16
N LEU A 264 -3.30 20.60 15.55
CA LEU A 264 -3.12 20.50 14.10
C LEU A 264 -4.39 20.87 13.34
N LEU A 265 -5.55 20.36 13.75
CA LEU A 265 -6.82 20.69 13.11
C LEU A 265 -7.12 22.19 13.20
N GLY A 266 -6.89 22.82 14.36
CA GLY A 266 -7.02 24.27 14.53
C GLY A 266 -6.11 25.04 13.58
N ASN A 267 -4.82 24.70 13.52
CA ASN A 267 -3.87 25.33 12.61
C ASN A 267 -4.28 25.18 11.13
N LEU A 268 -4.80 24.01 10.74
CA LEU A 268 -5.28 23.75 9.39
C LEU A 268 -6.56 24.54 9.05
N GLU A 269 -7.49 24.65 10.00
CA GLU A 269 -8.72 25.44 9.85
C GLU A 269 -8.40 26.93 9.73
N ASP A 270 -7.51 27.46 10.58
CA ASP A 270 -7.05 28.85 10.54
C ASP A 270 -6.35 29.17 9.20
N ALA A 271 -5.44 28.30 8.75
CA ALA A 271 -4.76 28.44 7.45
C ALA A 271 -5.76 28.41 6.28
N MET A 272 -6.81 27.60 6.40
CA MET A 272 -7.88 27.52 5.40
C MET A 272 -8.78 28.76 5.41
N GLU A 273 -9.08 29.35 6.57
CA GLU A 273 -9.85 30.59 6.68
C GLU A 273 -9.07 31.79 6.10
N VAL A 274 -7.80 31.95 6.46
CA VAL A 274 -6.93 33.01 5.92
C VAL A 274 -6.78 32.89 4.39
N SER A 275 -6.80 31.67 3.87
CA SER A 275 -6.72 31.42 2.43
C SER A 275 -8.01 31.70 1.65
N GLN A 276 -9.13 32.02 2.30
CA GLN A 276 -10.35 32.39 1.56
C GLN A 276 -10.20 33.74 0.82
N ASP A 277 -9.27 34.58 1.30
CA ASP A 277 -8.92 35.87 0.68
C ASP A 277 -7.76 35.76 -0.32
N SER A 278 -7.04 34.63 -0.36
CA SER A 278 -5.97 34.33 -1.32
C SER A 278 -6.35 33.17 -2.24
N THR A 279 -5.65 32.95 -3.36
CA THR A 279 -6.08 31.94 -4.32
C THR A 279 -5.82 30.48 -3.89
N GLN A 280 -4.97 30.22 -2.88
CA GLN A 280 -4.61 28.87 -2.44
C GLN A 280 -4.15 28.82 -0.96
N PRO A 281 -4.65 27.86 -0.14
CA PRO A 281 -4.12 27.63 1.21
C PRO A 281 -2.70 27.08 1.17
N TYR A 282 -1.87 27.49 2.13
CA TYR A 282 -0.56 26.89 2.40
C TYR A 282 -0.63 26.28 3.79
N ILE A 283 -0.55 24.95 3.86
CA ILE A 283 -0.73 24.21 5.12
C ILE A 283 0.55 23.47 5.56
N GLY A 284 1.64 23.57 4.78
CA GLY A 284 2.91 22.93 5.09
C GLY A 284 3.49 23.41 6.42
N SER A 285 3.39 24.71 6.72
CA SER A 285 3.85 25.29 7.99
C SER A 285 3.10 24.71 9.20
N CYS A 286 1.80 24.39 9.05
CA CYS A 286 1.00 23.80 10.13
C CYS A 286 1.57 22.43 10.59
N PHE A 287 2.15 21.67 9.66
CA PHE A 287 2.83 20.42 9.98
C PHE A 287 4.28 20.63 10.42
N GLU A 288 4.99 21.58 9.80
CA GLU A 288 6.39 21.88 10.08
C GLU A 288 6.61 22.27 11.53
N GLU A 289 5.79 23.18 12.06
CA GLU A 289 5.86 23.64 13.45
C GLU A 289 5.75 22.48 14.44
N LEU A 290 4.80 21.57 14.24
CA LEU A 290 4.59 20.39 15.09
C LEU A 290 5.69 19.32 14.90
N ALA A 291 6.24 19.22 13.70
CA ALA A 291 7.32 18.30 13.40
C ALA A 291 8.65 18.76 14.02
N GLU A 292 8.94 20.07 14.01
CA GLU A 292 10.15 20.66 14.56
C GLU A 292 10.29 20.40 16.07
N VAL A 293 9.17 20.51 16.81
CA VAL A 293 9.13 20.20 18.25
C VAL A 293 8.89 18.72 18.57
N GLU A 294 9.02 17.83 17.57
CA GLU A 294 8.89 16.38 17.71
C GLU A 294 7.54 15.88 18.27
N GLU A 295 6.44 16.63 18.14
CA GLU A 295 5.15 16.28 18.74
C GLU A 295 4.59 14.95 18.19
N PHE A 296 4.86 14.65 16.90
CA PHE A 296 4.47 13.38 16.27
C PHE A 296 5.11 12.13 16.91
N ARG A 297 6.15 12.27 17.76
CA ARG A 297 6.70 11.16 18.53
C ARG A 297 5.71 10.60 19.56
N ALA A 298 4.65 11.35 19.89
CA ALA A 298 3.53 10.85 20.69
C ALA A 298 2.94 9.56 20.12
N TYR A 299 2.85 9.44 18.78
CA TYR A 299 2.37 8.22 18.11
C TYR A 299 3.29 7.02 18.31
N VAL A 300 4.62 7.23 18.35
CA VAL A 300 5.59 6.15 18.59
C VAL A 300 5.47 5.64 20.03
N ARG A 301 5.34 6.56 21.00
CA ARG A 301 5.11 6.18 22.41
C ARG A 301 3.83 5.35 22.54
N TYR A 302 2.76 5.81 21.90
CA TYR A 302 1.46 5.15 21.93
C TYR A 302 1.51 3.76 21.28
N ALA A 303 2.04 3.66 20.07
CA ALA A 303 2.17 2.40 19.34
C ALA A 303 2.98 1.38 20.14
N ASN A 304 4.09 1.82 20.77
CA ASN A 304 4.92 0.96 21.61
C ASN A 304 4.22 0.42 22.86
N ILE A 305 3.08 0.96 23.26
CA ILE A 305 2.28 0.46 24.39
C ILE A 305 1.15 -0.43 23.86
N VAL A 306 0.34 0.09 22.93
CA VAL A 306 -0.92 -0.54 22.50
C VAL A 306 -0.71 -1.75 21.59
N THR A 307 0.38 -1.83 20.83
CA THR A 307 0.64 -3.02 19.98
C THR A 307 1.20 -4.20 20.76
N ARG A 308 1.60 -4.00 22.02
CA ARG A 308 2.18 -5.04 22.87
C ARG A 308 1.15 -6.11 23.25
N LYS A 309 1.65 -7.31 23.56
CA LYS A 309 0.80 -8.41 24.03
C LYS A 309 0.21 -8.08 25.41
N GLU A 310 0.99 -7.43 26.26
CA GLU A 310 0.59 -7.05 27.62
C GLU A 310 -0.66 -6.15 27.64
N SER A 311 -0.77 -5.22 26.69
CA SER A 311 -1.96 -4.35 26.53
C SER A 311 -3.20 -5.15 26.14
N ARG A 312 -3.08 -6.06 25.17
CA ARG A 312 -4.16 -6.95 24.74
C ARG A 312 -4.60 -7.90 25.85
N ASP A 313 -3.64 -8.50 26.55
CA ASP A 313 -3.92 -9.39 27.67
C ASP A 313 -4.58 -8.63 28.83
N ALA A 314 -4.22 -7.37 29.07
CA ALA A 314 -4.87 -6.53 30.08
C ALA A 314 -6.33 -6.27 29.75
N LEU A 315 -6.62 -5.90 28.50
CA LEU A 315 -7.99 -5.71 28.04
C LEU A 315 -8.81 -7.00 28.11
N GLN A 316 -8.20 -8.14 27.73
CA GLN A 316 -8.85 -9.44 27.79
C GLN A 316 -9.17 -9.87 29.24
N ARG A 317 -8.25 -9.63 30.19
CA ARG A 317 -8.48 -9.92 31.62
C ARG A 317 -9.69 -9.16 32.18
N ILE A 318 -9.89 -7.90 31.77
CA ILE A 318 -11.05 -7.11 32.22
C ILE A 318 -12.37 -7.73 31.72
N VAL A 319 -12.37 -8.26 30.50
CA VAL A 319 -13.56 -8.88 29.92
C VAL A 319 -13.84 -10.27 30.51
N ASP A 320 -12.79 -11.04 30.80
CA ASP A 320 -12.89 -12.42 31.30
C ASP A 320 -13.14 -12.49 32.81
N ASP A 321 -12.79 -11.45 33.58
CA ASP A 321 -13.09 -11.37 35.01
C ASP A 321 -14.61 -11.29 35.23
N PRO A 322 -15.23 -12.27 35.93
CA PRO A 322 -16.67 -12.31 36.13
C PRO A 322 -17.26 -11.07 36.80
N GLU A 323 -16.54 -10.49 37.77
CA GLU A 323 -17.03 -9.33 38.53
C GLU A 323 -16.97 -8.06 37.68
N LEU A 324 -15.90 -7.88 36.91
CA LEU A 324 -15.77 -6.76 35.99
C LEU A 324 -16.69 -6.91 34.77
N SER A 325 -16.93 -8.15 34.30
CA SER A 325 -17.89 -8.44 33.23
C SER A 325 -19.31 -7.99 33.58
N GLU A 326 -19.78 -8.28 34.80
CA GLU A 326 -21.11 -7.86 35.25
C GLU A 326 -21.22 -6.32 35.33
N ARG A 327 -20.15 -5.66 35.77
CA ARG A 327 -20.06 -4.18 35.78
C ARG A 327 -20.06 -3.60 34.36
N LEU A 328 -19.39 -4.25 33.41
CA LEU A 328 -19.42 -3.86 31.99
C LEU A 328 -20.81 -4.05 31.36
N ASP A 329 -21.52 -5.11 31.73
CA ASP A 329 -22.87 -5.37 31.24
C ASP A 329 -23.89 -4.38 31.82
N THR A 330 -23.68 -3.90 33.05
CA THR A 330 -24.53 -2.88 33.70
C THR A 330 -24.19 -1.44 33.32
N ALA A 331 -22.97 -1.16 32.85
CA ALA A 331 -22.54 0.18 32.41
C ALA A 331 -23.27 0.66 31.14
N GLY A 332 -23.74 -0.26 30.29
CA GLY A 332 -24.51 0.11 29.11
C GLY A 332 -24.84 -1.08 28.21
N HIS A 333 -25.96 -0.99 27.49
CA HIS A 333 -26.40 -2.04 26.58
C HIS A 333 -25.34 -2.34 25.50
N GLY A 334 -24.79 -3.55 25.53
CA GLY A 334 -23.77 -4.01 24.57
C GLY A 334 -22.36 -3.43 24.82
N PHE A 335 -22.13 -2.74 25.94
CA PHE A 335 -20.84 -2.12 26.24
C PHE A 335 -19.73 -3.18 26.38
N ARG A 336 -19.99 -4.28 27.09
CA ARG A 336 -19.06 -5.42 27.19
C ARG A 336 -18.61 -5.94 25.81
N LEU A 337 -19.55 -6.13 24.88
CA LEU A 337 -19.24 -6.60 23.52
C LEU A 337 -18.40 -5.57 22.76
N ALA A 338 -18.69 -4.28 22.94
CA ALA A 338 -17.90 -3.21 22.36
C ALA A 338 -16.46 -3.19 22.92
N VAL A 339 -16.28 -3.37 24.24
CA VAL A 339 -14.95 -3.49 24.86
C VAL A 339 -14.20 -4.72 24.35
N LYS A 340 -14.88 -5.85 24.17
CA LYS A 340 -14.26 -7.10 23.69
C LYS A 340 -13.86 -7.06 22.22
N TYR A 341 -14.73 -6.55 21.33
CA TYR A 341 -14.57 -6.71 19.88
C TYR A 341 -14.30 -5.42 19.11
N TYR A 342 -14.73 -4.27 19.63
CA TYR A 342 -14.63 -2.98 18.93
C TYR A 342 -13.46 -2.12 19.44
N LEU A 343 -13.32 -1.98 20.77
CA LEU A 343 -12.26 -1.18 21.39
C LEU A 343 -10.83 -1.59 20.96
N PRO A 344 -10.45 -2.89 20.89
CA PRO A 344 -9.09 -3.26 20.48
C PRO A 344 -8.74 -2.75 19.07
N LYS A 345 -9.72 -2.70 18.16
CA LYS A 345 -9.54 -2.17 16.81
C LYS A 345 -9.50 -0.65 16.82
N LEU A 346 -10.37 -0.02 17.62
CA LEU A 346 -10.42 1.43 17.76
C LEU A 346 -9.10 1.98 18.33
N LEU A 347 -8.47 1.28 19.27
CA LEU A 347 -7.16 1.64 19.83
C LEU A 347 -6.02 1.60 18.79
N LEU A 348 -6.17 0.90 17.65
CA LEU A 348 -5.19 0.92 16.56
C LEU A 348 -5.42 2.06 15.56
N SER A 349 -6.53 2.79 15.66
CA SER A 349 -6.83 3.93 14.80
C SER A 349 -5.74 5.00 14.82
N PRO A 350 -5.20 5.44 15.98
CA PRO A 350 -4.13 6.46 16.00
C PRO A 350 -2.85 6.04 15.27
N VAL A 351 -2.46 4.76 15.38
CA VAL A 351 -1.28 4.23 14.70
C VAL A 351 -1.49 4.26 13.18
N THR A 352 -2.70 3.91 12.75
CA THR A 352 -3.08 3.92 11.34
C THR A 352 -3.16 5.34 10.79
N HIS A 353 -3.68 6.27 11.58
CA HIS A 353 -3.79 7.69 11.23
C HIS A 353 -2.42 8.36 11.06
N ALA A 354 -1.46 8.02 11.92
CA ALA A 354 -0.09 8.51 11.76
C ALA A 354 0.57 8.08 10.44
N LEU A 355 0.26 6.88 9.94
CA LEU A 355 0.72 6.43 8.62
C LEU A 355 0.02 7.19 7.50
N LEU A 356 -1.24 7.60 7.71
CA LEU A 356 -2.02 8.38 6.76
C LEU A 356 -1.46 9.80 6.60
N TYR A 357 -1.01 10.45 7.69
CA TYR A 357 -0.31 11.74 7.59
C TYR A 357 0.88 11.70 6.64
N HIS A 358 1.71 10.67 6.73
CA HIS A 358 2.86 10.54 5.84
C HIS A 358 2.43 10.41 4.37
N THR A 359 1.34 9.70 4.08
CA THR A 359 0.76 9.62 2.72
C THR A 359 0.24 10.98 2.25
N TYR A 360 -0.48 11.71 3.09
CA TYR A 360 -0.96 13.05 2.77
C TYR A 360 0.20 14.01 2.49
N VAL A 361 1.23 14.02 3.34
CA VAL A 361 2.42 14.89 3.18
C VAL A 361 3.14 14.59 1.87
N LEU A 362 3.32 13.32 1.50
CA LEU A 362 3.94 12.96 0.22
C LEU A 362 3.10 13.39 -0.99
N ALA A 363 1.77 13.19 -0.93
CA ALA A 363 0.88 13.59 -1.99
C ALA A 363 0.80 15.12 -2.13
N LEU A 364 0.71 15.85 -1.02
CA LEU A 364 0.72 17.31 -0.97
C LEU A 364 2.06 17.87 -1.47
N LEU A 365 3.19 17.28 -1.10
CA LEU A 365 4.53 17.68 -1.57
C LEU A 365 4.65 17.68 -3.10
N GLN A 366 4.04 16.70 -3.77
CA GLN A 366 4.09 16.58 -5.24
C GLN A 366 3.28 17.66 -5.97
N ILE A 367 2.16 18.08 -5.37
CA ILE A 367 1.19 19.00 -6.01
C ILE A 367 1.21 20.41 -5.39
N ALA A 368 2.00 20.63 -4.33
CA ALA A 368 2.12 21.91 -3.65
C ALA A 368 2.55 22.99 -4.65
N PRO A 369 1.85 24.14 -4.71
CA PRO A 369 2.08 25.15 -5.73
C PRO A 369 3.26 26.08 -5.38
N ALA A 370 3.44 26.40 -4.09
CA ALA A 370 4.50 27.29 -3.61
C ALA A 370 5.78 26.52 -3.27
N THR A 371 6.93 27.16 -3.48
CA THR A 371 8.24 26.61 -3.12
C THR A 371 8.40 26.45 -1.62
N ASP A 372 7.93 27.43 -0.86
CA ASP A 372 8.11 27.46 0.60
C ASP A 372 7.29 26.33 1.25
N ASP A 373 6.04 26.15 0.82
CA ASP A 373 5.15 25.05 1.23
C ASP A 373 5.75 23.67 0.90
N ARG A 374 6.43 23.53 -0.24
CA ARG A 374 7.18 22.30 -0.59
C ARG A 374 8.35 22.05 0.34
N GLU A 375 9.12 23.09 0.71
CA GLU A 375 10.22 22.93 1.65
C GLU A 375 9.72 22.53 3.04
N SER A 376 8.63 23.14 3.52
CA SER A 376 7.95 22.74 4.76
C SER A 376 7.57 21.25 4.72
N PHE A 377 6.92 20.79 3.65
CA PHE A 377 6.57 19.37 3.52
C PHE A 377 7.77 18.43 3.41
N LYS A 378 8.89 18.85 2.79
CA LYS A 378 10.12 18.04 2.78
C LYS A 378 10.68 17.87 4.19
N GLN A 379 10.69 18.93 4.99
CA GLN A 379 11.14 18.86 6.38
C GLN A 379 10.24 17.97 7.23
N VAL A 380 8.92 18.09 7.04
CA VAL A 380 7.93 17.21 7.68
C VAL A 380 8.13 15.76 7.26
N GLU A 381 8.37 15.49 5.97
CA GLU A 381 8.64 14.13 5.48
C GLU A 381 9.89 13.53 6.13
N CYS A 382 10.98 14.31 6.23
CA CYS A 382 12.21 13.88 6.90
C CYS A 382 11.98 13.47 8.35
N ASN A 383 11.07 14.15 9.06
CA ASN A 383 10.71 13.83 10.45
C ASN A 383 9.72 12.67 10.57
N LEU A 384 8.71 12.60 9.69
CA LEU A 384 7.69 11.55 9.70
C LEU A 384 8.21 10.21 9.17
N HIS A 385 9.21 10.21 8.29
CA HIS A 385 9.73 8.98 7.68
C HIS A 385 10.37 8.01 8.70
N PRO A 386 11.22 8.45 9.65
CA PRO A 386 11.66 7.62 10.77
C PRO A 386 10.50 7.12 11.64
N ILE A 387 9.52 7.98 11.92
CA ILE A 387 8.33 7.64 12.72
C ILE A 387 7.56 6.51 12.03
N LYS A 388 7.27 6.62 10.74
CA LYS A 388 6.63 5.58 9.92
C LYS A 388 7.35 4.23 10.05
N LYS A 389 8.68 4.21 9.91
CA LYS A 389 9.49 2.98 10.06
C LYS A 389 9.31 2.35 11.46
N LEU A 390 9.30 3.17 12.51
CA LEU A 390 9.08 2.70 13.87
C LEU A 390 7.65 2.16 14.08
N LEU A 391 6.64 2.83 13.53
CA LEU A 391 5.24 2.39 13.61
C LEU A 391 5.02 1.08 12.86
N VAL A 392 5.55 0.95 11.65
CA VAL A 392 5.49 -0.30 10.87
C VAL A 392 6.19 -1.45 11.61
N LYS A 393 7.34 -1.18 12.24
CA LYS A 393 8.02 -2.17 13.08
C LYS A 393 7.19 -2.57 14.31
N ALA A 394 6.55 -1.61 14.98
CA ALA A 394 5.68 -1.87 16.12
C ALA A 394 4.44 -2.69 15.73
N LEU A 395 3.92 -2.49 14.52
CA LEU A 395 2.80 -3.25 13.95
C LEU A 395 3.20 -4.63 13.44
N GLY A 396 4.41 -4.77 12.87
CA GLY A 396 4.95 -6.07 12.42
C GLY A 396 5.10 -7.08 13.57
N ASN A 397 5.29 -6.58 14.80
CA ASN A 397 5.29 -7.38 16.02
C ASN A 397 3.90 -7.49 16.70
N GLY A 398 2.91 -6.77 16.19
CA GLY A 398 1.57 -6.61 16.76
C GLY A 398 0.47 -7.38 16.01
N PRO A 399 -0.81 -7.18 16.36
CA PRO A 399 -1.93 -7.79 15.64
C PRO A 399 -2.00 -7.28 14.17
N LYS A 400 -2.31 -8.19 13.23
CA LYS A 400 -2.52 -7.84 11.82
C LYS A 400 -3.66 -6.82 11.71
N ILE A 401 -3.38 -5.64 11.15
CA ILE A 401 -4.39 -4.63 10.84
C ILE A 401 -5.19 -5.09 9.62
N GLU A 402 -6.18 -5.95 9.82
CA GLU A 402 -7.20 -6.22 8.80
C GLU A 402 -8.38 -5.25 9.03
N GLY A 403 -8.51 -4.24 8.16
CA GLY A 403 -9.68 -3.38 8.09
C GLY A 403 -9.73 -2.17 9.05
N ALA A 404 -8.62 -1.79 9.71
CA ALA A 404 -8.60 -0.55 10.53
C ALA A 404 -8.24 0.72 9.75
N VAL A 405 -7.85 0.60 8.48
CA VAL A 405 -7.63 1.77 7.62
C VAL A 405 -8.99 2.27 7.15
N ARG A 406 -9.54 3.25 7.88
CA ARG A 406 -10.66 4.07 7.39
C ARG A 406 -10.11 4.96 6.27
N GLY A 407 -9.91 4.41 5.07
CA GLY A 407 -9.57 5.21 3.89
C GLY A 407 -10.64 6.29 3.64
N ALA A 408 -10.32 7.36 2.91
CA ALA A 408 -11.19 8.52 2.70
C ALA A 408 -12.66 8.11 2.44
N ALA A 409 -13.63 8.84 3.03
CA ALA A 409 -15.06 8.50 2.96
C ALA A 409 -15.58 8.29 1.51
N ARG A 410 -14.99 9.00 0.55
CA ARG A 410 -15.26 8.86 -0.88
C ARG A 410 -14.81 7.51 -1.45
N ALA A 411 -13.69 6.97 -0.98
CA ALA A 411 -13.16 5.68 -1.41
C ALA A 411 -14.03 4.52 -0.88
N ARG A 412 -14.50 4.61 0.37
CA ARG A 412 -15.37 3.59 0.98
C ARG A 412 -16.69 3.41 0.24
N ARG A 413 -17.32 4.52 -0.16
CA ARG A 413 -18.56 4.49 -0.96
C ARG A 413 -18.34 3.89 -2.34
N GLN A 414 -17.21 4.20 -2.98
CA GLN A 414 -16.87 3.64 -4.29
C GLN A 414 -16.63 2.13 -4.21
N GLN A 415 -15.92 1.66 -3.19
CA GLN A 415 -15.72 0.22 -2.92
C GLN A 415 -17.04 -0.52 -2.71
N ALA A 416 -17.98 0.08 -1.96
CA ALA A 416 -19.31 -0.49 -1.78
C ALA A 416 -20.05 -0.63 -3.12
N ILE A 417 -20.01 0.39 -3.97
CA ILE A 417 -20.65 0.38 -5.30
C ILE A 417 -20.03 -0.70 -6.19
N GLU A 418 -18.70 -0.78 -6.25
CA GLU A 418 -17.98 -1.78 -7.04
C GLU A 418 -18.29 -3.20 -6.58
N LYS A 419 -18.30 -3.43 -5.26
CA LYS A 419 -18.63 -4.74 -4.70
C LYS A 419 -20.09 -5.10 -4.94
N CYS A 420 -21.03 -4.15 -4.83
CA CYS A 420 -22.42 -4.37 -5.21
C CYS A 420 -22.56 -4.75 -6.70
N ASN A 421 -21.81 -4.08 -7.58
CA ASN A 421 -21.81 -4.40 -9.01
C ASN A 421 -21.24 -5.80 -9.29
N GLU A 422 -20.17 -6.20 -8.59
CA GLU A 422 -19.61 -7.55 -8.65
C GLU A 422 -20.65 -8.59 -8.20
N LEU A 423 -21.25 -8.40 -7.01
CA LEU A 423 -22.24 -9.31 -6.45
C LEU A 423 -23.48 -9.44 -7.32
N SER A 424 -23.92 -8.37 -7.98
CA SER A 424 -25.06 -8.41 -8.91
C SER A 424 -24.84 -9.35 -10.10
N LYS A 425 -23.59 -9.61 -10.47
CA LYS A 425 -23.23 -10.53 -11.56
C LYS A 425 -23.06 -11.98 -11.06
N LEU A 426 -22.71 -12.15 -9.79
CA LEU A 426 -22.43 -13.46 -9.19
C LEU A 426 -23.65 -14.11 -8.55
N ILE A 427 -24.60 -13.31 -8.05
CA ILE A 427 -25.73 -13.78 -7.27
C ILE A 427 -26.97 -13.98 -8.13
N ASP A 428 -27.51 -15.19 -8.14
CA ASP A 428 -28.77 -15.52 -8.77
C ASP A 428 -29.96 -14.92 -8.00
N ASN A 429 -30.90 -14.28 -8.71
CA ASN A 429 -32.01 -13.46 -8.18
C ASN A 429 -31.59 -12.23 -7.34
N TRP A 430 -30.61 -11.46 -7.84
CA TRP A 430 -30.19 -10.20 -7.22
C TRP A 430 -31.27 -9.11 -7.33
N ASP A 431 -31.71 -8.58 -6.19
CA ASP A 431 -32.62 -7.43 -6.14
C ASP A 431 -31.81 -6.12 -6.20
N THR A 432 -31.76 -5.52 -7.40
CA THR A 432 -30.98 -4.32 -7.71
C THR A 432 -31.46 -3.06 -6.97
N ARG A 433 -32.73 -2.99 -6.56
CA ARG A 433 -33.30 -1.77 -5.97
C ARG A 433 -32.98 -1.64 -4.48
N ASP A 434 -33.04 -2.74 -3.73
CA ASP A 434 -32.91 -2.69 -2.27
C ASP A 434 -31.45 -2.62 -1.78
N VAL A 435 -30.52 -3.34 -2.42
CA VAL A 435 -29.15 -3.47 -1.90
C VAL A 435 -28.33 -2.20 -2.16
N ALA A 436 -28.44 -1.62 -3.36
CA ALA A 436 -27.72 -0.39 -3.71
C ALA A 436 -28.23 0.85 -2.94
N GLN A 437 -29.48 0.83 -2.48
CA GLN A 437 -30.08 1.94 -1.73
C GLN A 437 -29.80 1.88 -0.22
N CYS A 438 -29.43 0.71 0.31
CA CYS A 438 -29.21 0.49 1.75
C CYS A 438 -27.74 0.29 2.13
N CYS A 439 -26.82 0.22 1.15
CA CYS A 439 -25.40 -0.06 1.38
C CYS A 439 -24.52 1.11 0.95
N ASN A 440 -23.97 1.88 1.90
CA ASN A 440 -23.00 2.93 1.60
C ASN A 440 -21.56 2.49 1.82
N GLU A 441 -21.34 1.43 2.59
CA GLU A 441 -20.01 0.94 2.92
C GLU A 441 -19.98 -0.59 2.92
N PHE A 442 -18.96 -1.15 2.28
CA PHE A 442 -18.66 -2.58 2.35
C PHE A 442 -17.63 -2.81 3.46
N ILE A 443 -17.97 -3.67 4.42
CA ILE A 443 -17.18 -3.85 5.64
C ILE A 443 -16.25 -5.05 5.51
N ARG A 444 -16.79 -6.22 5.13
CA ARG A 444 -16.03 -7.47 5.10
C ARG A 444 -16.72 -8.54 4.26
N GLU A 445 -15.89 -9.38 3.66
CA GLU A 445 -16.29 -10.66 3.08
C GLU A 445 -15.59 -11.78 3.86
N ASP A 446 -16.36 -12.81 4.23
CA ASP A 446 -15.86 -13.95 4.99
C ASP A 446 -16.71 -15.20 4.76
N THR A 447 -16.34 -16.32 5.39
CA THR A 447 -17.10 -17.57 5.36
C THR A 447 -17.60 -17.93 6.75
N LEU A 448 -18.92 -18.06 6.90
CA LEU A 448 -19.59 -18.35 8.17
C LEU A 448 -20.25 -19.73 8.13
N SER A 449 -20.19 -20.45 9.26
CA SER A 449 -20.93 -21.69 9.45
C SER A 449 -22.25 -21.44 10.17
N LYS A 450 -23.37 -21.65 9.49
CA LYS A 450 -24.71 -21.55 10.08
C LYS A 450 -25.10 -22.88 10.73
N VAL A 451 -25.47 -22.83 12.01
CA VAL A 451 -26.06 -23.97 12.72
C VAL A 451 -27.55 -24.06 12.37
N GLY A 452 -27.92 -25.13 11.67
CA GLY A 452 -29.31 -25.43 11.31
C GLY A 452 -30.03 -26.32 12.33
N PRO A 453 -31.34 -26.58 12.13
CA PRO A 453 -32.10 -27.51 12.95
C PRO A 453 -31.40 -28.89 12.98
N GLY A 454 -31.23 -29.45 14.18
CA GLY A 454 -30.48 -30.70 14.40
C GLY A 454 -28.95 -30.54 14.42
N ARG A 455 -28.42 -29.35 14.72
CA ARG A 455 -26.98 -29.03 14.79
C ARG A 455 -26.19 -29.26 13.49
N ARG A 456 -26.87 -29.35 12.35
CA ARG A 456 -26.20 -29.44 11.05
C ARG A 456 -25.51 -28.13 10.71
N LEU A 457 -24.22 -28.18 10.41
CA LEU A 457 -23.45 -27.02 10.01
C LEU A 457 -23.57 -26.82 8.51
N ALA A 458 -23.92 -25.60 8.11
CA ALA A 458 -24.03 -25.21 6.72
C ALA A 458 -23.15 -23.99 6.46
N GLU A 459 -22.12 -24.16 5.65
CA GLU A 459 -21.21 -23.10 5.27
C GLU A 459 -21.90 -22.09 4.33
N ARG A 460 -21.66 -20.80 4.58
CA ARG A 460 -22.21 -19.66 3.83
C ARG A 460 -21.13 -18.62 3.63
N ARG A 461 -21.00 -18.13 2.40
CA ARG A 461 -20.19 -16.95 2.10
C ARG A 461 -20.97 -15.71 2.54
N ALA A 462 -20.39 -14.93 3.42
CA ALA A 462 -21.00 -13.78 4.07
C ALA A 462 -20.42 -12.49 3.50
N PHE A 463 -21.29 -11.58 3.05
CA PHE A 463 -20.92 -10.24 2.61
C PHE A 463 -21.58 -9.24 3.54
N LEU A 464 -20.77 -8.51 4.30
CA LEU A 464 -21.21 -7.53 5.28
C LEU A 464 -21.07 -6.11 4.72
N PHE A 465 -22.19 -5.40 4.70
CA PHE A 465 -22.31 -3.98 4.43
C PHE A 465 -22.80 -3.27 5.70
N ASP A 466 -22.73 -1.93 5.71
CA ASP A 466 -23.24 -1.08 6.79
C ASP A 466 -24.70 -1.38 7.17
N GLY A 467 -25.58 -1.56 6.17
CA GLY A 467 -27.01 -1.82 6.39
C GLY A 467 -27.45 -3.28 6.29
N LEU A 468 -26.64 -4.15 5.69
CA LEU A 468 -27.05 -5.49 5.25
C LEU A 468 -25.97 -6.55 5.46
N LEU A 469 -26.38 -7.74 5.88
CA LEU A 469 -25.59 -8.96 5.84
C LEU A 469 -26.22 -9.94 4.83
N LEU A 470 -25.46 -10.28 3.79
CA LEU A 470 -25.89 -11.21 2.75
C LEU A 470 -25.20 -12.55 2.97
N LEU A 471 -25.99 -13.63 3.11
CA LEU A 471 -25.48 -14.99 3.23
C LEU A 471 -25.79 -15.78 1.97
N CYS A 472 -24.73 -16.17 1.27
CA CYS A 472 -24.79 -16.87 0.01
C CYS A 472 -24.30 -18.31 0.15
N LYS A 473 -24.91 -19.21 -0.61
CA LYS A 473 -24.41 -20.58 -0.78
C LYS A 473 -23.70 -20.67 -2.14
N PRO A 474 -22.49 -21.25 -2.23
CA PRO A 474 -21.92 -21.61 -3.52
C PRO A 474 -22.87 -22.57 -4.25
N SER A 475 -23.27 -22.22 -5.48
CA SER A 475 -24.00 -23.15 -6.32
C SER A 475 -23.02 -24.20 -6.85
N THR A 476 -23.28 -25.48 -6.57
CA THR A 476 -22.57 -26.61 -7.18
C THR A 476 -23.25 -27.05 -8.47
N SER A 477 -23.95 -26.15 -9.18
CA SER A 477 -24.55 -26.48 -10.47
C SER A 477 -23.45 -26.59 -11.53
N ILE A 478 -22.94 -27.80 -11.70
CA ILE A 478 -22.54 -28.30 -13.02
C ILE A 478 -23.80 -28.19 -13.87
N VAL A 479 -23.90 -27.17 -14.71
CA VAL A 479 -24.89 -27.16 -15.78
C VAL A 479 -24.27 -27.93 -16.93
N THR A 480 -24.49 -29.25 -16.95
CA THR A 480 -24.46 -30.03 -18.20
C THR A 480 -25.75 -29.75 -18.95
N VAL A 481 -25.75 -28.75 -19.85
CA VAL A 481 -26.51 -28.82 -21.10
C VAL A 481 -25.73 -28.06 -22.19
N ASN A 482 -25.10 -28.83 -23.07
CA ASN A 482 -24.61 -28.51 -24.41
C ASN A 482 -24.35 -27.04 -24.78
N SER A 483 -23.09 -26.62 -24.69
CA SER A 483 -22.42 -25.84 -25.74
C SER A 483 -20.92 -25.83 -25.50
N ASN A 484 -20.16 -26.24 -26.52
CA ASN A 484 -18.70 -26.25 -26.55
C ASN A 484 -18.09 -24.90 -26.15
N ALA A 485 -17.64 -24.77 -24.90
CA ALA A 485 -16.68 -23.75 -24.48
C ALA A 485 -16.06 -24.18 -23.14
N ALA A 486 -14.81 -24.63 -23.17
CA ALA A 486 -13.98 -24.76 -21.98
C ALA A 486 -13.58 -23.35 -21.52
N ASN A 487 -14.42 -22.72 -20.70
CA ASN A 487 -14.08 -21.51 -19.96
C ASN A 487 -14.34 -21.74 -18.47
N SER A 488 -13.36 -21.37 -17.65
CA SER A 488 -13.37 -21.37 -16.19
C SER A 488 -14.70 -20.86 -15.63
N GLY A 489 -15.46 -21.78 -15.01
CA GLY A 489 -16.79 -21.49 -14.49
C GLY A 489 -16.73 -20.46 -13.36
N VAL A 490 -17.24 -19.26 -13.63
CA VAL A 490 -17.52 -18.27 -12.58
C VAL A 490 -18.48 -18.93 -11.58
N GLN A 491 -18.02 -19.12 -10.34
CA GLN A 491 -18.80 -19.80 -9.31
C GLN A 491 -20.05 -18.98 -8.96
N GLN A 492 -21.20 -19.39 -9.50
CA GLN A 492 -22.47 -18.72 -9.21
C GLN A 492 -22.83 -18.88 -7.73
N LEU A 493 -23.21 -17.78 -7.10
CA LEU A 493 -23.66 -17.73 -5.72
C LEU A 493 -25.19 -17.70 -5.70
N LYS A 494 -25.79 -18.51 -4.84
CA LYS A 494 -27.23 -18.42 -4.57
C LYS A 494 -27.43 -17.70 -3.25
N MET A 495 -28.06 -16.52 -3.28
CA MET A 495 -28.45 -15.82 -2.07
C MET A 495 -29.46 -16.67 -1.29
N LYS A 496 -29.16 -16.92 -0.02
CA LYS A 496 -30.03 -17.69 0.87
C LYS A 496 -30.75 -16.79 1.85
N GLU A 497 -30.02 -15.85 2.44
CA GLU A 497 -30.57 -14.95 3.45
C GLU A 497 -30.05 -13.53 3.22
N LYS A 498 -30.95 -12.57 3.44
CA LYS A 498 -30.69 -11.13 3.44
C LYS A 498 -31.15 -10.61 4.79
N LEU A 499 -30.19 -10.21 5.62
CA LEU A 499 -30.43 -9.78 7.00
C LEU A 499 -30.15 -8.28 7.11
N HIS A 500 -31.10 -7.53 7.68
CA HIS A 500 -30.89 -6.11 7.98
C HIS A 500 -30.22 -5.95 9.33
N ILE A 501 -29.06 -5.31 9.38
CA ILE A 501 -28.25 -5.17 10.61
C ILE A 501 -29.06 -4.55 11.75
N ARG A 502 -29.88 -3.53 11.45
CA ARG A 502 -30.77 -2.87 12.42
C ARG A 502 -31.81 -3.78 13.12
N LYS A 503 -32.03 -4.99 12.61
CA LYS A 503 -32.98 -5.98 13.17
C LYS A 503 -32.26 -7.17 13.80
N LEU A 504 -30.94 -7.16 13.86
CA LEU A 504 -30.14 -8.24 14.43
C LEU A 504 -29.70 -7.90 15.84
N GLU A 505 -29.75 -8.89 16.70
CA GLU A 505 -29.11 -8.87 18.01
C GLU A 505 -27.99 -9.91 18.00
N ILE A 506 -26.80 -9.49 18.41
CA ILE A 506 -25.62 -10.36 18.48
C ILE A 506 -25.42 -10.74 19.94
N VAL A 507 -25.54 -12.04 20.22
CA VAL A 507 -25.31 -12.59 21.56
C VAL A 507 -24.06 -13.45 21.49
N ASP A 508 -23.04 -13.06 22.25
CA ASP A 508 -21.86 -13.88 22.49
C ASP A 508 -22.18 -14.90 23.58
N LYS A 509 -21.91 -16.18 23.31
CA LYS A 509 -22.11 -17.31 24.24
C LYS A 509 -20.79 -18.01 24.59
N THR A 510 -19.65 -17.36 24.30
CA THR A 510 -18.32 -17.88 24.62
C THR A 510 -17.99 -17.80 26.09
#